data_AF-A0A2E4QHR0-F1
#
_entry.id   AF-A0A2E4QHR0-F1
#
_cell.length_a   1.000
_cell.length_b   1.000
_cell.length_c   1.000
_cell.angle_alpha   90.00
_cell.angle_beta   90.00
_cell.angle_gamma   90.00
#
_symmetry.space_group_name_H-M   'P 1'
#
loop_
_entity.id
_entity.type
_entity.pdbx_description
1 polymer ?
#
loop_
_entity_poly.entity_id
_entity_poly.type
_entity_poly.pdbx_seq_one_letter_code
_entity_poly.pdbx_strand_id
1 'polypeptide(L)'
;MKCMSSHFMDYDSMTLLDLKKLCKSRGLRVGGRKDEVIIRLMEYDEALSTGAAPGATAFPQVIPGQMGGGVAVLPQQQATQFVIVGNNNSSGLASTMGTFILIYGIIRIGIVFFLGFFWGDFMEEYVIESILAFVIGMAYVFGGMMIIAGYRNGVYTVLGTLVVSGILSFVYNDEWSPLSIGLDGFTAPAYTFFCSAFCMILTALPLLVAPQDLKEGWPEGVQRIVDNTSRSSNDSEKKKIKCNSCNQSLRVPNGFSGKVRCPSCEAVLEV
;
A
#
# COMPACT_ATOMS: atom_id res chain seq x y z
N MET A 1 -14.13 -26.12 -28.69
CA MET A 1 -14.52 -26.44 -27.30
C MET A 1 -14.54 -27.93 -26.94
N LYS A 2 -14.51 -28.89 -27.87
CA LYS A 2 -14.61 -30.34 -27.55
C LYS A 2 -13.34 -30.98 -26.96
N CYS A 3 -12.14 -30.47 -27.27
CA CYS A 3 -10.89 -31.10 -26.81
C CYS A 3 -10.50 -30.76 -25.36
N MET A 4 -10.87 -29.57 -24.87
CA MET A 4 -10.45 -29.10 -23.52
C MET A 4 -11.13 -29.89 -22.39
N SER A 5 -12.36 -30.37 -22.63
CA SER A 5 -13.10 -31.16 -21.65
C SER A 5 -12.63 -32.62 -21.58
N SER A 6 -12.05 -33.18 -22.66
CA SER A 6 -11.61 -34.58 -22.65
C SER A 6 -10.32 -34.78 -21.84
N HIS A 7 -9.37 -33.85 -21.92
CA HIS A 7 -8.13 -33.93 -21.15
C HIS A 7 -8.36 -33.73 -19.65
N PHE A 8 -9.31 -32.87 -19.26
CA PHE A 8 -9.68 -32.70 -17.85
C PHE A 8 -10.31 -33.98 -17.27
N MET A 9 -11.20 -34.62 -18.02
CA MET A 9 -11.84 -35.89 -17.62
C MET A 9 -10.83 -37.03 -17.46
N ASP A 10 -9.78 -37.07 -18.31
CA ASP A 10 -8.73 -38.08 -18.25
C ASP A 10 -7.85 -37.91 -17.00
N TYR A 11 -7.39 -36.69 -16.73
CA TYR A 11 -6.54 -36.40 -15.56
C TYR A 11 -7.27 -36.44 -14.22
N ASP A 12 -8.56 -36.14 -14.16
CA ASP A 12 -9.33 -36.24 -12.91
C ASP A 12 -9.56 -37.70 -12.48
N SER A 13 -9.55 -38.64 -13.43
CA SER A 13 -9.66 -40.07 -13.14
C SER A 13 -8.39 -40.69 -12.52
N MET A 14 -7.23 -40.01 -12.62
CA MET A 14 -5.95 -40.48 -12.06
C MET A 14 -5.78 -40.14 -10.58
N THR A 15 -4.99 -40.96 -9.89
CA THR A 15 -4.63 -40.70 -8.49
C THR A 15 -3.65 -39.53 -8.38
N LEU A 16 -3.68 -38.84 -7.24
CA LEU A 16 -2.76 -37.74 -6.91
C LEU A 16 -1.27 -38.14 -7.00
N LEU A 17 -0.97 -39.42 -6.75
CA LEU A 17 0.38 -39.95 -6.81
C LEU A 17 0.88 -40.06 -8.26
N ASP A 18 0.01 -40.49 -9.17
CA ASP A 18 0.36 -40.68 -10.58
C ASP A 18 0.45 -39.35 -11.32
N LEU A 19 -0.41 -38.39 -10.99
CA LEU A 19 -0.30 -37.00 -11.47
C LEU A 19 1.03 -36.33 -11.05
N LYS A 20 1.50 -36.60 -9.83
CA LYS A 20 2.79 -36.11 -9.33
C LYS A 20 3.98 -36.78 -10.04
N LYS A 21 3.89 -38.07 -10.35
CA LYS A 21 4.90 -38.78 -11.16
C LYS A 21 4.98 -38.19 -12.57
N LEU A 22 3.84 -37.89 -13.18
CA LEU A 22 3.74 -37.21 -14.49
C LEU A 22 4.33 -35.81 -14.46
N CYS A 23 4.07 -35.02 -13.41
CA CYS A 23 4.71 -33.71 -13.25
C CYS A 23 6.23 -33.85 -13.14
N LYS A 24 6.72 -34.84 -12.38
CA LYS A 24 8.16 -35.07 -12.20
C LYS A 24 8.85 -35.50 -13.49
N SER A 25 8.22 -36.37 -14.30
CA SER A 25 8.79 -36.79 -15.58
C SER A 25 8.82 -35.67 -16.63
N ARG A 26 7.88 -34.71 -16.54
CA ARG A 26 7.78 -33.54 -17.43
C ARG A 26 8.55 -32.30 -16.91
N GLY A 27 9.28 -32.41 -15.79
CA GLY A 27 10.04 -31.30 -15.21
C GLY A 27 9.18 -30.19 -14.58
N LEU A 28 7.91 -30.47 -14.28
CA LEU A 28 6.95 -29.56 -13.68
C LEU A 28 6.97 -29.65 -12.15
N ARG A 29 6.58 -28.56 -11.47
CA ARG A 29 6.51 -28.51 -9.99
C ARG A 29 5.53 -29.55 -9.45
N VAL A 30 5.97 -30.36 -8.48
CA VAL A 30 5.22 -31.52 -7.93
C VAL A 30 4.37 -31.18 -6.69
N GLY A 31 4.34 -29.89 -6.30
CA GLY A 31 3.56 -29.38 -5.15
C GLY A 31 2.22 -28.77 -5.55
N GLY A 32 1.22 -28.93 -4.67
CA GLY A 32 -0.13 -28.35 -4.80
C GLY A 32 -1.25 -29.31 -4.42
N ARG A 33 -2.48 -28.79 -4.44
CA ARG A 33 -3.72 -29.57 -4.40
C ARG A 33 -3.94 -30.29 -5.74
N LYS A 34 -4.82 -31.31 -5.79
CA LYS A 34 -5.01 -32.18 -6.98
C LYS A 34 -5.37 -31.38 -8.24
N ASP A 35 -6.28 -30.43 -8.10
CA ASP A 35 -6.70 -29.46 -9.10
C ASP A 35 -5.52 -28.64 -9.65
N GLU A 36 -4.65 -28.11 -8.79
CA GLU A 36 -3.49 -27.31 -9.20
C GLU A 36 -2.46 -28.12 -10.00
N VAL A 37 -2.36 -29.43 -9.72
CA VAL A 37 -1.48 -30.34 -10.47
C VAL A 37 -2.09 -30.67 -11.83
N ILE A 38 -3.41 -30.87 -11.90
CA ILE A 38 -4.12 -31.15 -13.16
C ILE A 38 -4.03 -29.95 -14.11
N ILE A 39 -4.31 -28.74 -13.64
CA ILE A 39 -4.23 -27.51 -14.45
C ILE A 39 -2.83 -27.36 -15.05
N ARG A 40 -1.78 -27.59 -14.25
CA ARG A 40 -0.37 -27.49 -14.69
C ARG A 40 0.00 -28.53 -15.75
N LEU A 41 -0.58 -29.73 -15.69
CA LEU A 41 -0.39 -30.76 -16.71
C LEU A 41 -1.12 -30.41 -18.01
N MET A 42 -2.33 -29.85 -17.89
CA MET A 42 -3.10 -29.38 -19.04
C MET A 42 -2.40 -28.22 -19.76
N GLU A 43 -1.91 -27.22 -19.03
CA GLU A 43 -1.15 -26.10 -19.58
C GLU A 43 0.11 -26.56 -20.34
N TYR A 44 0.81 -27.58 -19.82
CA TYR A 44 1.98 -28.16 -20.48
C TYR A 44 1.61 -28.88 -21.79
N ASP A 45 0.52 -29.66 -21.80
CA ASP A 45 0.07 -30.37 -22.99
C ASP A 45 -0.48 -29.41 -24.06
N GLU A 46 -1.15 -28.34 -23.64
CA GLU A 46 -1.57 -27.26 -24.54
C GLU A 46 -0.35 -26.59 -25.19
N ALA A 47 0.67 -26.24 -24.40
CA ALA A 47 1.91 -25.66 -24.93
C ALA A 47 2.60 -26.59 -25.96
N LEU A 48 2.60 -27.89 -25.69
CA LEU A 48 3.13 -28.90 -26.62
C LEU A 48 2.31 -28.99 -27.92
N SER A 49 0.98 -28.91 -27.81
CA SER A 49 0.06 -29.00 -28.95
C SER A 49 0.10 -27.77 -29.87
N THR A 50 0.41 -26.59 -29.35
CA THR A 50 0.48 -25.34 -30.13
C THR A 50 1.87 -25.07 -30.71
N GLY A 51 2.84 -25.97 -30.54
CA GLY A 51 4.21 -25.80 -31.04
C GLY A 51 4.95 -24.60 -30.41
N ALA A 52 4.43 -24.06 -29.30
CA ALA A 52 5.06 -23.00 -28.54
C ALA A 52 6.03 -23.65 -27.56
N ALA A 53 7.34 -23.48 -27.82
CA ALA A 53 8.38 -24.07 -26.99
C ALA A 53 8.13 -23.76 -25.49
N PRO A 54 8.10 -24.77 -24.60
CA PRO A 54 7.86 -24.54 -23.19
C PRO A 54 9.03 -23.74 -22.61
N GLY A 55 8.71 -22.57 -22.05
CA GLY A 55 9.64 -21.72 -21.33
C GLY A 55 10.22 -22.48 -20.14
N ALA A 56 11.37 -23.11 -20.37
CA ALA A 56 12.23 -23.55 -19.30
C ALA A 56 12.57 -22.33 -18.45
N THR A 57 12.31 -22.44 -17.15
CA THR A 57 12.92 -21.62 -16.12
C THR A 57 14.44 -21.64 -16.32
N ALA A 58 14.99 -20.62 -16.97
CA ALA A 58 16.41 -20.46 -17.17
C ALA A 58 17.07 -20.09 -15.83
N PHE A 59 17.74 -21.07 -15.23
CA PHE A 59 18.79 -20.82 -14.25
C PHE A 59 20.00 -20.26 -15.02
N PRO A 60 20.65 -19.16 -14.60
CA PRO A 60 21.84 -18.68 -15.28
C PRO A 60 23.01 -19.65 -15.05
N GLN A 61 23.39 -20.39 -16.10
CA GLN A 61 24.62 -21.16 -16.17
C GLN A 61 25.74 -20.23 -16.65
N VAL A 62 26.78 -20.08 -15.82
CA VAL A 62 27.97 -19.27 -16.10
C VAL A 62 28.89 -20.08 -17.04
N ILE A 63 29.08 -19.61 -18.27
CA ILE A 63 30.08 -20.14 -19.22
C ILE A 63 31.24 -19.13 -19.28
N PRO A 64 32.50 -19.51 -18.99
CA PRO A 64 33.63 -18.59 -19.10
C PRO A 64 34.25 -18.65 -20.50
N GLY A 65 34.34 -17.52 -21.22
CA GLY A 65 35.04 -17.50 -22.51
C GLY A 65 35.03 -16.17 -23.27
N GLN A 66 36.12 -15.42 -23.10
CA GLN A 66 36.76 -14.51 -24.06
C GLN A 66 36.19 -13.10 -24.40
N MET A 67 36.90 -12.13 -23.79
CA MET A 67 37.57 -10.96 -24.39
C MET A 67 36.74 -9.77 -24.93
N GLY A 68 36.85 -8.64 -24.22
CA GLY A 68 37.09 -7.33 -24.86
C GLY A 68 36.27 -6.15 -24.31
N GLY A 69 36.96 -5.22 -23.63
CA GLY A 69 36.53 -3.82 -23.49
C GLY A 69 35.84 -3.48 -22.17
N GLY A 70 36.58 -2.85 -21.26
CA GLY A 70 36.12 -2.56 -19.90
C GLY A 70 35.24 -1.32 -19.74
N VAL A 71 34.48 -1.33 -18.65
CA VAL A 71 34.16 -0.17 -17.82
C VAL A 71 33.84 -0.71 -16.43
N ALA A 72 34.58 -0.24 -15.42
CA ALA A 72 34.41 -0.62 -14.03
C ALA A 72 33.09 -0.06 -13.47
N VAL A 73 32.24 -0.91 -12.90
CA VAL A 73 31.08 -0.48 -12.10
C VAL A 73 31.26 -1.05 -10.68
N LEU A 74 31.24 -0.15 -9.70
CA LEU A 74 31.29 -0.43 -8.25
C LEU A 74 30.22 -1.46 -7.81
N PRO A 75 30.46 -2.24 -6.75
CA PRO A 75 29.42 -3.09 -6.17
C PRO A 75 28.53 -2.23 -5.25
N GLN A 76 27.43 -1.70 -5.76
CA GLN A 76 26.39 -1.16 -4.89
C GLN A 76 25.43 -2.29 -4.50
N GLN A 77 25.60 -2.74 -3.25
CA GLN A 77 24.69 -3.59 -2.50
C GLN A 77 23.24 -3.09 -2.64
N GLN A 78 22.47 -3.71 -3.53
CA GLN A 78 21.01 -3.66 -3.48
C GLN A 78 20.53 -5.01 -3.00
N ALA A 79 20.13 -5.03 -1.73
CA ALA A 79 19.36 -6.11 -1.14
C ALA A 79 18.18 -6.41 -2.06
N THR A 80 18.18 -7.61 -2.65
CA THR A 80 17.08 -8.13 -3.42
C THR A 80 15.88 -8.27 -2.50
N GLN A 81 15.02 -7.25 -2.49
CA GLN A 81 13.69 -7.34 -1.92
C GLN A 81 12.94 -8.35 -2.77
N PHE A 82 12.77 -9.56 -2.25
CA PHE A 82 11.98 -10.60 -2.88
C PHE A 82 10.55 -10.07 -3.04
N VAL A 83 10.15 -9.79 -4.28
CA VAL A 83 8.77 -9.50 -4.61
C VAL A 83 8.07 -10.85 -4.68
N ILE A 84 7.45 -11.26 -3.57
CA ILE A 84 6.39 -12.28 -3.65
C ILE A 84 5.22 -11.58 -4.35
N VAL A 85 5.07 -11.86 -5.65
CA VAL A 85 3.84 -11.55 -6.38
C VAL A 85 2.78 -12.53 -5.88
N GLY A 86 2.09 -12.12 -4.82
CA GLY A 86 0.90 -12.79 -4.31
C GLY A 86 -0.26 -12.56 -5.27
N ASN A 87 -1.07 -13.61 -5.46
CA ASN A 87 -2.29 -13.69 -6.26
C ASN A 87 -2.98 -12.33 -6.53
N ASN A 88 -3.04 -11.95 -7.81
CA ASN A 88 -3.29 -10.59 -8.31
C ASN A 88 -4.75 -10.10 -8.17
N ASN A 89 -5.62 -10.86 -7.52
CA ASN A 89 -7.06 -10.57 -7.51
C ASN A 89 -7.49 -9.66 -6.35
N SER A 90 -6.88 -9.75 -5.16
CA SER A 90 -7.21 -8.92 -4.00
C SER A 90 -6.42 -7.60 -3.95
N SER A 91 -5.21 -7.58 -4.51
CA SER A 91 -4.47 -6.34 -4.82
C SER A 91 -5.19 -5.49 -5.87
N GLY A 92 -6.00 -6.13 -6.74
CA GLY A 92 -6.86 -5.45 -7.70
C GLY A 92 -7.88 -4.52 -7.04
N LEU A 93 -8.52 -4.92 -5.93
CA LEU A 93 -9.53 -4.11 -5.26
C LEU A 93 -8.92 -2.84 -4.63
N ALA A 94 -7.83 -2.99 -3.86
CA ALA A 94 -7.15 -1.87 -3.24
C ALA A 94 -6.57 -0.91 -4.30
N SER A 95 -5.93 -1.45 -5.34
CA SER A 95 -5.38 -0.65 -6.45
C SER A 95 -6.48 0.09 -7.22
N THR A 96 -7.61 -0.57 -7.49
CA THR A 96 -8.78 0.03 -8.17
C THR A 96 -9.38 1.16 -7.32
N MET A 97 -9.60 0.92 -6.03
CA MET A 97 -10.13 1.94 -5.12
C MET A 97 -9.16 3.12 -5.00
N GLY A 98 -7.87 2.86 -4.85
CA GLY A 98 -6.83 3.89 -4.83
C GLY A 98 -6.80 4.74 -6.10
N THR A 99 -7.01 4.12 -7.26
CA THR A 99 -7.07 4.81 -8.57
C THR A 99 -8.26 5.77 -8.66
N PHE A 100 -9.45 5.33 -8.23
CA PHE A 100 -10.64 6.21 -8.21
C PHE A 100 -10.45 7.42 -7.28
N ILE A 101 -9.88 7.19 -6.09
CA ILE A 101 -9.60 8.27 -5.12
C ILE A 101 -8.57 9.25 -5.67
N LEU A 102 -7.53 8.74 -6.34
CA LEU A 102 -6.50 9.56 -6.95
C LEU A 102 -7.05 10.44 -8.08
N ILE A 103 -7.86 9.87 -8.98
CA ILE A 103 -8.52 10.62 -10.05
C ILE A 103 -9.43 11.69 -9.46
N TYR A 104 -10.23 11.33 -8.44
CA TYR A 104 -11.09 12.28 -7.73
C TYR A 104 -10.29 13.44 -7.12
N GLY A 105 -9.17 13.15 -6.44
CA GLY A 105 -8.29 14.17 -5.85
C GLY A 105 -7.70 15.12 -6.89
N ILE A 106 -7.24 14.59 -8.03
CA ILE A 106 -6.71 15.40 -9.14
C ILE A 106 -7.79 16.30 -9.75
N ILE A 107 -8.97 15.75 -10.03
CA ILE A 107 -10.09 16.53 -10.57
C ILE A 107 -10.50 17.63 -9.58
N ARG A 108 -10.53 17.33 -8.28
CA ARG A 108 -10.86 18.32 -7.24
C ARG A 108 -9.86 19.48 -7.20
N ILE A 109 -8.56 19.20 -7.25
CA ILE A 109 -7.52 20.24 -7.34
C ILE A 109 -7.67 21.02 -8.66
N GLY A 110 -7.94 20.31 -9.77
CA GLY A 110 -8.14 20.89 -11.08
C GLY A 110 -9.29 21.89 -11.11
N ILE A 111 -10.41 21.61 -10.44
CA ILE A 111 -11.55 22.53 -10.34
C ILE A 111 -11.18 23.80 -9.57
N VAL A 112 -10.47 23.68 -8.44
CA VAL A 112 -10.01 24.85 -7.66
C VAL A 112 -9.07 25.72 -8.49
N PHE A 113 -8.11 25.10 -9.18
CA PHE A 113 -7.19 25.82 -10.04
C PHE A 113 -7.88 26.45 -11.26
N PHE A 114 -8.82 25.74 -11.87
CA PHE A 114 -9.56 26.21 -13.03
C PHE A 114 -10.48 27.38 -12.68
N LEU A 115 -11.27 27.26 -11.62
CA LEU A 115 -12.14 28.35 -11.14
C LEU A 115 -11.30 29.55 -10.70
N GLY A 116 -10.22 29.33 -9.94
CA GLY A 116 -9.39 30.43 -9.47
C GLY A 116 -8.56 31.12 -10.57
N PHE A 117 -8.22 30.43 -11.65
CA PHE A 117 -7.50 31.02 -12.79
C PHE A 117 -8.44 31.73 -13.78
N PHE A 118 -9.61 31.14 -14.05
CA PHE A 118 -10.51 31.62 -15.09
C PHE A 118 -11.54 32.63 -14.58
N TRP A 119 -11.85 32.61 -13.29
CA TRP A 119 -12.75 33.54 -12.61
C TRP A 119 -11.99 34.27 -11.50
N GLY A 120 -11.33 35.38 -11.85
CA GLY A 120 -10.47 36.14 -10.92
C GLY A 120 -11.18 36.59 -9.63
N ASP A 121 -12.47 36.93 -9.73
CA ASP A 121 -13.28 37.38 -8.58
C ASP A 121 -13.57 36.23 -7.58
N PHE A 122 -13.48 34.98 -8.02
CA PHE A 122 -13.76 33.81 -7.18
C PHE A 122 -12.69 33.61 -6.10
N MET A 123 -11.44 34.01 -6.39
CA MET A 123 -10.34 33.88 -5.43
C MET A 123 -10.43 34.89 -4.30
N GLU A 124 -10.95 36.10 -4.53
CA GLU A 124 -11.00 37.14 -3.49
C GLU A 124 -12.13 36.91 -2.48
N GLU A 125 -13.25 36.33 -2.91
CA GLU A 125 -14.40 36.05 -2.03
C GLU A 125 -14.25 34.72 -1.26
N TYR A 126 -13.63 33.70 -1.86
CA TYR A 126 -13.51 32.35 -1.29
C TYR A 126 -12.07 31.90 -1.01
N VAL A 127 -11.19 32.81 -0.57
CA VAL A 127 -9.76 32.54 -0.32
C VAL A 127 -9.55 31.34 0.62
N ILE A 128 -10.20 31.35 1.78
CA ILE A 128 -9.98 30.38 2.86
C ILE A 128 -10.47 28.99 2.42
N GLU A 129 -11.64 28.95 1.78
CA GLU A 129 -12.26 27.72 1.30
C GLU A 129 -11.46 27.07 0.18
N SER A 130 -10.88 27.88 -0.71
CA SER A 130 -10.00 27.43 -1.78
C SER A 130 -8.71 26.81 -1.25
N ILE A 131 -8.10 27.41 -0.21
CA ILE A 131 -6.91 26.85 0.45
C ILE A 131 -7.26 25.51 1.11
N LEU A 132 -8.37 25.44 1.84
CA LEU A 132 -8.82 24.20 2.49
C LEU A 132 -9.14 23.11 1.45
N ALA A 133 -9.84 23.44 0.38
CA ALA A 133 -10.15 22.52 -0.71
C ALA A 133 -8.87 21.99 -1.38
N PHE A 134 -7.86 22.85 -1.56
CA PHE A 134 -6.56 22.45 -2.09
C PHE A 134 -5.82 21.49 -1.14
N VAL A 135 -5.76 21.80 0.16
CA VAL A 135 -5.11 20.94 1.17
C VAL A 135 -5.80 19.57 1.24
N ILE A 136 -7.13 19.55 1.22
CA ILE A 136 -7.92 18.31 1.19
C ILE A 136 -7.66 17.53 -0.10
N GLY A 137 -7.61 18.21 -1.25
CA GLY A 137 -7.25 17.60 -2.53
C GLY A 137 -5.87 16.93 -2.50
N MET A 138 -4.87 17.61 -1.95
CA MET A 138 -3.51 17.06 -1.80
C MET A 138 -3.49 15.84 -0.88
N ALA A 139 -4.28 15.85 0.20
CA ALA A 139 -4.42 14.70 1.09
C ALA A 139 -5.07 13.50 0.38
N TYR A 140 -6.06 13.72 -0.49
CA TYR A 140 -6.63 12.64 -1.33
C TYR A 140 -5.63 12.06 -2.33
N VAL A 141 -4.84 12.91 -3.01
CA VAL A 141 -3.82 12.44 -3.95
C VAL A 141 -2.76 11.62 -3.22
N PHE A 142 -2.26 12.12 -2.08
CA PHE A 142 -1.27 11.41 -1.28
C PHE A 142 -1.82 10.09 -0.71
N GLY A 143 -3.05 10.10 -0.18
CA GLY A 143 -3.73 8.91 0.32
C GLY A 143 -3.99 7.88 -0.78
N GLY A 144 -4.46 8.31 -1.96
CA GLY A 144 -4.68 7.46 -3.13
C GLY A 144 -3.40 6.79 -3.62
N MET A 145 -2.30 7.54 -3.72
CA MET A 145 -0.98 7.00 -4.06
C MET A 145 -0.52 5.94 -3.06
N MET A 146 -0.72 6.17 -1.75
CA MET A 146 -0.36 5.20 -0.72
C MET A 146 -1.19 3.92 -0.77
N ILE A 147 -2.49 4.02 -1.08
CA ILE A 147 -3.36 2.85 -1.26
C ILE A 147 -2.92 2.03 -2.47
N ILE A 148 -2.58 2.67 -3.59
CA ILE A 148 -2.05 1.98 -4.78
C ILE A 148 -0.72 1.27 -4.47
N ALA A 149 0.14 1.90 -3.66
CA ALA A 149 1.38 1.29 -3.18
C ALA A 149 1.17 0.17 -2.13
N GLY A 150 -0.07 -0.09 -1.72
CA GLY A 150 -0.44 -1.15 -0.79
C GLY A 150 -0.19 -0.83 0.68
N TYR A 151 -0.06 0.44 1.05
CA TYR A 151 0.12 0.83 2.45
C TYR A 151 -1.22 1.06 3.16
N ARG A 152 -1.37 0.42 4.32
CA ARG A 152 -2.55 0.50 5.20
C ARG A 152 -2.81 1.92 5.71
N ASN A 153 -1.72 2.66 5.98
CA ASN A 153 -1.75 4.06 6.39
C ASN A 153 -2.37 4.97 5.32
N GLY A 154 -2.30 4.60 4.04
CA GLY A 154 -2.99 5.31 2.97
C GLY A 154 -4.50 5.30 3.14
N VAL A 155 -5.06 4.13 3.48
CA VAL A 155 -6.51 3.99 3.72
C VAL A 155 -6.94 4.86 4.91
N TYR A 156 -6.21 4.82 6.02
CA TYR A 156 -6.49 5.67 7.19
C TYR A 156 -6.40 7.16 6.87
N THR A 157 -5.43 7.56 6.03
CA THR A 157 -5.27 8.95 5.60
C THR A 157 -6.48 9.44 4.81
N VAL A 158 -6.99 8.62 3.86
CA VAL A 158 -8.19 8.95 3.08
C VAL A 158 -9.43 8.99 3.97
N LEU A 159 -9.57 8.02 4.89
CA LEU A 159 -10.70 7.96 5.82
C LEU A 159 -10.75 9.20 6.72
N GLY A 160 -9.61 9.60 7.29
CA GLY A 160 -9.50 10.84 8.05
C GLY A 160 -9.81 12.08 7.21
N THR A 161 -9.33 12.11 5.96
CA THR A 161 -9.61 13.23 5.03
C THR A 161 -11.10 13.33 4.69
N LEU A 162 -11.79 12.21 4.49
CA LEU A 162 -13.24 12.18 4.27
C LEU A 162 -14.02 12.71 5.48
N VAL A 163 -13.60 12.35 6.70
CA VAL A 163 -14.24 12.84 7.93
C VAL A 163 -14.05 14.34 8.06
N VAL A 164 -12.82 14.84 7.90
CA VAL A 164 -12.52 16.27 7.97
C VAL A 164 -13.27 17.03 6.87
N SER A 165 -13.24 16.54 5.64
CA SER A 165 -13.98 17.15 4.51
C SER A 165 -15.47 17.19 4.77
N GLY A 166 -16.09 16.13 5.31
CA GLY A 166 -17.51 16.09 5.61
C GLY A 166 -17.92 17.07 6.72
N ILE A 167 -17.08 17.23 7.74
CA ILE A 167 -17.30 18.24 8.79
C ILE A 167 -17.20 19.66 8.21
N LEU A 168 -16.21 19.91 7.36
CA LEU A 168 -16.07 21.22 6.71
C LEU A 168 -17.27 21.52 5.79
N SER A 169 -17.76 20.54 5.02
CA SER A 169 -18.95 20.74 4.19
C SER A 169 -20.22 21.06 5.00
N PHE A 170 -20.29 20.63 6.27
CA PHE A 170 -21.39 21.01 7.17
C PHE A 170 -21.26 22.44 7.69
N VAL A 171 -20.04 22.91 7.94
CA VAL A 171 -19.78 24.28 8.42
C VAL A 171 -20.00 25.32 7.32
N TYR A 172 -19.73 24.95 6.07
CA TYR A 172 -19.82 25.82 4.89
C TYR A 172 -20.99 25.41 3.97
N ASN A 173 -22.16 25.17 4.54
CA ASN A 173 -23.32 24.64 3.82
C ASN A 173 -24.24 25.71 3.20
N ASP A 174 -24.01 26.98 3.51
CA ASP A 174 -24.96 28.07 3.22
C ASP A 174 -24.72 28.73 1.84
N GLU A 175 -23.56 28.50 1.21
CA GLU A 175 -23.16 29.14 -0.06
C GLU A 175 -22.54 28.13 -1.04
N TRP A 176 -22.51 28.47 -2.34
CA TRP A 176 -21.92 27.61 -3.37
C TRP A 176 -20.40 27.71 -3.30
N SER A 177 -19.79 26.77 -2.58
CA SER A 177 -18.38 26.79 -2.20
C SER A 177 -17.60 25.63 -2.84
N PRO A 178 -16.28 25.77 -3.09
CA PRO A 178 -15.45 24.66 -3.60
C PRO A 178 -15.36 23.45 -2.63
N LEU A 179 -15.87 23.60 -1.40
CA LEU A 179 -16.00 22.56 -0.37
C LEU A 179 -17.38 21.89 -0.34
N SER A 180 -18.42 22.53 -0.88
CA SER A 180 -19.81 22.05 -0.80
C SER A 180 -20.65 22.63 -1.93
N ILE A 181 -21.36 21.76 -2.67
CA ILE A 181 -22.40 22.21 -3.59
C ILE A 181 -23.63 22.53 -2.73
N GLY A 182 -23.71 23.77 -2.25
CA GLY A 182 -24.91 24.29 -1.62
C GLY A 182 -26.05 24.24 -2.62
N LEU A 183 -26.97 23.28 -2.46
CA LEU A 183 -28.24 23.26 -3.16
C LEU A 183 -29.28 23.76 -2.15
N ASP A 184 -29.90 24.91 -2.41
CA ASP A 184 -30.86 25.50 -1.48
C ASP A 184 -32.03 24.52 -1.19
N GLY A 185 -32.19 24.12 0.08
CA GLY A 185 -33.25 23.19 0.51
C GLY A 185 -32.86 22.14 1.56
N PHE A 186 -33.85 21.69 2.35
CA PHE A 186 -33.70 20.72 3.46
C PHE A 186 -33.14 19.35 3.03
N THR A 187 -33.23 18.99 1.75
CA THR A 187 -32.71 17.72 1.23
C THR A 187 -31.19 17.74 0.98
N ALA A 188 -30.57 18.91 0.84
CA ALA A 188 -29.17 19.05 0.48
C ALA A 188 -28.16 18.53 1.52
N PRO A 189 -28.29 18.79 2.84
CA PRO A 189 -27.34 18.24 3.82
C PRO A 189 -27.43 16.70 3.87
N ALA A 190 -28.64 16.14 3.77
CA ALA A 190 -28.85 14.69 3.81
C ALA A 190 -28.14 13.96 2.66
N TYR A 191 -28.24 14.48 1.41
CA TYR A 191 -27.53 13.89 0.27
C TYR A 191 -26.01 13.91 0.43
N THR A 192 -25.44 14.99 0.97
CA THR A 192 -24.00 15.10 1.25
C THR A 192 -23.55 14.13 2.35
N PHE A 193 -24.37 13.91 3.38
CA PHE A 193 -24.10 12.91 4.43
C PHE A 193 -24.13 11.48 3.87
N PHE A 194 -25.12 11.13 3.04
CA PHE A 194 -25.20 9.79 2.45
C PHE A 194 -24.07 9.51 1.45
N CYS A 195 -23.70 10.50 0.63
CA CYS A 195 -22.57 10.39 -0.30
C CYS A 195 -21.25 10.16 0.47
N SER A 196 -21.00 10.97 1.50
CA SER A 196 -19.77 10.86 2.31
C SER A 196 -19.71 9.56 3.11
N ALA A 197 -20.83 9.12 3.70
CA ALA A 197 -20.92 7.85 4.43
C ALA A 197 -20.68 6.65 3.50
N PHE A 198 -21.26 6.68 2.30
CA PHE A 198 -21.02 5.65 1.29
C PHE A 198 -19.56 5.62 0.84
N CYS A 199 -18.94 6.78 0.61
CA CYS A 199 -17.51 6.86 0.31
C CYS A 199 -16.63 6.32 1.46
N MET A 200 -16.98 6.55 2.73
CA MET A 200 -16.26 5.97 3.86
C MET A 200 -16.37 4.44 3.88
N ILE A 201 -17.56 3.89 3.60
CA ILE A 201 -17.75 2.43 3.53
C ILE A 201 -16.94 1.84 2.37
N LEU A 202 -16.98 2.46 1.19
CA LEU A 202 -16.22 2.03 0.01
C LEU A 202 -14.70 2.11 0.21
N THR A 203 -14.22 3.13 0.91
CA THR A 203 -12.78 3.28 1.20
C THR A 203 -12.32 2.39 2.35
N ALA A 204 -13.21 1.99 3.25
CA ALA A 204 -12.92 1.02 4.32
C ALA A 204 -12.93 -0.44 3.84
N LEU A 205 -13.60 -0.75 2.73
CA LEU A 205 -13.73 -2.10 2.17
C LEU A 205 -12.39 -2.86 2.00
N PRO A 206 -11.30 -2.25 1.50
CA PRO A 206 -10.00 -2.89 1.44
C PRO A 206 -9.48 -3.39 2.80
N LEU A 207 -9.76 -2.67 3.90
CA LEU A 207 -9.35 -3.08 5.26
C LEU A 207 -10.15 -4.28 5.77
N LEU A 208 -11.42 -4.38 5.39
CA LEU A 208 -12.34 -5.44 5.83
C LEU A 208 -12.12 -6.74 5.05
N VAL A 209 -11.87 -6.64 3.74
CA VAL A 209 -11.76 -7.80 2.84
C VAL A 209 -10.34 -8.37 2.79
N ALA A 210 -9.30 -7.54 2.90
CA ALA A 210 -7.92 -7.96 2.72
C ALA A 210 -6.94 -7.33 3.73
N PRO A 211 -7.11 -7.58 5.05
CA PRO A 211 -6.23 -7.00 6.07
C PRO A 211 -4.78 -7.48 5.98
N GLN A 212 -4.54 -8.64 5.34
CA GLN A 212 -3.22 -9.26 5.20
C GLN A 212 -2.45 -8.80 3.94
N ASP A 213 -3.12 -8.14 2.98
CA ASP A 213 -2.50 -7.70 1.71
C ASP A 213 -1.91 -6.28 1.80
N LEU A 214 -2.20 -5.54 2.88
CA LEU A 214 -1.77 -4.17 3.08
C LEU A 214 -0.56 -4.12 4.02
N LYS A 215 0.53 -3.52 3.55
CA LYS A 215 1.75 -3.31 4.34
C LYS A 215 1.48 -2.35 5.49
N GLU A 216 1.95 -2.70 6.67
CA GLU A 216 1.93 -1.84 7.85
C GLU A 216 3.08 -0.84 7.80
N GLY A 217 2.82 0.38 8.26
CA GLY A 217 3.83 1.45 8.28
C GLY A 217 3.79 2.38 7.06
N TRP A 218 4.75 3.31 7.02
CA TRP A 218 4.93 4.27 5.95
C TRP A 218 6.10 3.86 5.03
N PRO A 219 6.15 4.32 3.76
CA PRO A 219 7.34 4.17 2.94
C PRO A 219 8.54 4.85 3.60
N GLU A 220 9.74 4.35 3.32
CA GLU A 220 10.98 4.75 4.02
C GLU A 220 11.22 6.27 4.08
N GLY A 221 10.82 7.00 3.04
CA GLY A 221 10.93 8.47 3.00
C GLY A 221 10.03 9.17 4.03
N VAL A 222 8.78 8.71 4.16
CA VAL A 222 7.80 9.30 5.09
C VAL A 222 8.05 8.80 6.52
N GLN A 223 8.45 7.53 6.67
CA GLN A 223 8.76 6.95 7.98
C GLN A 223 9.87 7.73 8.68
N ARG A 224 10.93 8.15 7.98
CA ARG A 224 12.00 8.99 8.56
C ARG A 224 11.49 10.33 9.09
N ILE A 225 10.53 10.94 8.40
CA ILE A 225 9.94 12.23 8.79
C ILE A 225 9.04 12.01 10.02
N VAL A 226 8.20 10.97 10.01
CA VAL A 226 7.34 10.61 11.14
C VAL A 226 8.16 10.23 12.38
N ASP A 227 9.26 9.49 12.21
CA ASP A 227 10.16 9.13 13.30
C ASP A 227 10.89 10.35 13.88
N ASN A 228 11.23 11.34 13.05
CA ASN A 228 11.82 12.60 13.52
C ASN A 228 10.79 13.46 14.27
N THR A 229 9.56 13.54 13.77
CA THR A 229 8.46 14.25 14.45
C THR A 229 8.08 13.57 15.78
N SER A 230 7.98 12.25 15.79
CA SER A 230 7.65 11.47 17.00
C SER A 230 8.80 11.41 18.02
N ARG A 231 10.06 11.53 17.59
CA ARG A 231 11.19 11.77 18.51
C ARG A 231 11.05 13.10 19.24
N SER A 232 10.51 14.13 18.58
CA SER A 232 10.28 15.43 19.21
C SER A 232 9.16 15.39 20.26
N SER A 233 8.13 14.55 20.09
CA SER A 233 7.06 14.40 21.09
C SER A 233 7.45 13.43 22.23
N ASN A 234 8.17 12.34 21.94
CA ASN A 234 8.59 11.34 22.93
C ASN A 234 9.82 11.73 23.78
N ASP A 235 10.56 12.79 23.46
CA ASP A 235 11.63 13.27 24.36
C ASP A 235 11.04 13.85 25.66
N SER A 236 9.79 14.31 25.60
CA SER A 236 9.00 14.75 26.76
C SER A 236 8.73 13.63 27.77
N GLU A 237 8.74 12.35 27.33
CA GLU A 237 8.41 11.18 28.13
C GLU A 237 9.64 10.34 28.54
N LYS A 238 10.86 10.82 28.25
CA LYS A 238 12.11 10.14 28.63
C LYS A 238 12.82 10.90 29.75
N LYS A 239 12.90 10.30 30.94
CA LYS A 239 13.69 10.83 32.06
C LYS A 239 15.18 10.67 31.76
N LYS A 240 15.94 11.75 31.94
CA LYS A 240 17.41 11.71 31.96
C LYS A 240 17.87 11.32 33.36
N ILE A 241 18.47 10.14 33.51
CA ILE A 241 19.10 9.68 34.76
C ILE A 241 20.63 9.70 34.61
N LYS A 242 21.36 9.90 35.70
CA LYS A 242 22.82 9.83 35.72
C LYS A 242 23.26 8.47 36.27
N CYS A 243 24.25 7.85 35.63
CA CYS A 243 24.86 6.63 36.15
C CYS A 243 25.66 6.92 37.43
N ASN A 244 25.43 6.14 38.49
CA ASN A 244 26.16 6.31 39.76
C ASN A 244 27.67 5.98 39.66
N SER A 245 28.07 5.16 38.69
CA SER A 245 29.48 4.70 38.57
C SER A 245 30.34 5.51 37.60
N CYS A 246 29.78 6.05 36.51
CA CYS A 246 30.53 6.82 35.51
C CYS A 246 29.96 8.22 35.21
N ASN A 247 28.89 8.62 35.92
CA ASN A 247 28.20 9.89 35.76
C ASN A 247 27.64 10.17 34.35
N GLN A 248 27.60 9.16 33.48
CA GLN A 248 27.03 9.28 32.14
C GLN A 248 25.51 9.48 32.20
N SER A 249 24.96 10.35 31.37
CA SER A 249 23.51 10.56 31.27
C SER A 249 22.86 9.49 30.39
N LEU A 250 21.91 8.74 30.94
CA LEU A 250 21.08 7.78 30.23
C LEU A 250 19.66 8.31 30.08
N ARG A 251 19.00 7.97 28.97
CA ARG A 251 17.57 8.25 28.76
C ARG A 251 16.79 6.97 29.02
N VAL A 252 15.89 7.01 29.99
CA VAL A 252 14.98 5.91 30.33
C VAL A 252 13.54 6.38 30.15
N PRO A 253 12.59 5.50 29.75
CA PRO A 253 11.17 5.85 29.70
C PRO A 253 10.65 6.30 31.07
N ASN A 254 9.73 7.26 31.10
CA ASN A 254 9.04 7.64 32.33
C ASN A 254 8.25 6.44 32.88
N GLY A 255 8.44 6.10 34.15
CA GLY A 255 7.74 4.99 34.81
C GLY A 255 8.40 3.62 34.68
N PHE A 256 9.55 3.50 34.02
CA PHE A 256 10.34 2.27 34.07
C PHE A 256 10.96 2.10 35.46
N SER A 257 10.50 1.11 36.22
CA SER A 257 11.13 0.68 37.47
C SER A 257 11.73 -0.70 37.28
N GLY A 258 13.05 -0.79 37.43
CA GLY A 258 13.80 -2.00 37.15
C GLY A 258 15.31 -1.77 37.04
N LYS A 259 16.04 -2.84 36.70
CA LYS A 259 17.50 -2.82 36.56
C LYS A 259 17.89 -2.42 35.14
N VAL A 260 18.62 -1.31 34.99
CA VAL A 260 19.19 -0.84 33.73
C VAL A 260 20.70 -1.06 33.77
N ARG A 261 21.31 -1.47 32.66
CA ARG A 261 22.77 -1.64 32.56
C ARG A 261 23.37 -0.41 31.86
N CYS A 262 24.41 0.17 32.44
CA CYS A 262 25.08 1.33 31.85
C CYS A 262 25.88 0.91 30.61
N PRO A 263 25.74 1.57 29.44
CA PRO A 263 26.51 1.22 28.24
C PRO A 263 27.99 1.65 28.32
N SER A 264 28.36 2.52 29.28
CA SER A 264 29.72 3.06 29.38
C SER A 264 30.60 2.32 30.39
N CYS A 265 30.01 1.81 31.47
CA CYS A 265 30.75 1.13 32.54
C CYS A 265 30.14 -0.22 32.95
N GLU A 266 29.11 -0.69 32.25
CA GLU A 266 28.41 -1.96 32.49
C GLU A 266 27.78 -2.15 33.89
N ALA A 267 27.85 -1.14 34.75
CA ALA A 267 27.23 -1.15 36.07
C ALA A 267 25.70 -1.25 35.98
N VAL A 268 25.11 -2.03 36.89
CA VAL A 268 23.65 -2.19 37.00
C VAL A 268 23.12 -1.13 37.96
N LEU A 269 22.19 -0.31 37.49
CA LEU A 269 21.50 0.72 38.26
C LEU A 269 20.01 0.38 38.37
N GLU A 270 19.45 0.59 39.55
CA GLU A 270 18.00 0.51 39.79
C GLU A 270 17.40 1.90 39.58
N VAL A 271 16.29 1.96 38.82
CA VAL A 271 15.58 3.19 38.43
C VAL A 271 14.24 3.30 39.12
#